data_AF-A0A382QEZ7-F1
#
_entry.id   AF-A0A382QEZ7-F1
#
_cell.length_a   1.000
_cell.length_b   1.000
_cell.length_c   1.000
_cell.angle_alpha   90.00
_cell.angle_beta   90.00
_cell.angle_gamma   90.00
#
_symmetry.space_group_name_H-M   'P 1'
#
loop_
_entity.id
_entity.type
_entity.pdbx_description
1 polymer ?
#
loop_
_entity_poly.entity_id
_entity_poly.type
_entity_poly.pdbx_seq_one_letter_code
_entity_poly.pdbx_strand_id
1 'polypeptide(L)'
;MRRTAIIFSLLFVISIPFDQIIGSDNTQSVEQLSNDTATDGTVINKRSVHRTGSRDTEWYSTLVDSSKNGYGAYLETPNPLAYSIDNGWVAVYRQWGGFDATAGYIGVAQSEDGEEWYVEQRVNTAYPEGVEEPDLPTATGTPQGRYPSAAVSSEQNSATAIWNEYTNGSNGGGTYGGRPMFVFDFFALGEQSNFSSVYNLNNGCATFPCDPPDLWNGNIQMVDGDDGTTRLFAAYNSWAGGTDAHMIRSLNI
;
A
#
# COMPACT_ATOMS: atom_id res chain seq x y z
N MET A 1 67.66 6.00 -49.32
CA MET A 1 67.03 4.71 -48.99
C MET A 1 65.87 4.94 -48.03
N ARG A 2 64.64 4.86 -48.53
CA ARG A 2 63.42 4.63 -47.74
C ARG A 2 62.48 3.87 -48.66
N ARG A 3 62.25 2.59 -48.35
CA ARG A 3 61.32 1.72 -49.07
C ARG A 3 59.93 1.96 -48.49
N THR A 4 59.00 2.42 -49.32
CA THR A 4 57.58 2.51 -48.96
C THR A 4 56.90 1.30 -49.59
N ALA A 5 56.44 0.37 -48.76
CA ALA A 5 55.73 -0.83 -49.17
C ALA A 5 54.22 -0.56 -49.16
N ILE A 6 53.57 -0.94 -50.26
CA ILE A 6 52.12 -0.95 -50.46
C ILE A 6 51.58 -2.23 -49.81
N ILE A 7 50.60 -2.11 -48.92
CA ILE A 7 49.90 -3.26 -48.32
C ILE A 7 48.44 -3.24 -48.80
N PHE A 8 48.06 -4.33 -49.46
CA PHE A 8 46.69 -4.63 -49.91
C PHE A 8 45.83 -5.07 -48.72
N SER A 9 44.66 -4.47 -48.54
CA SER A 9 43.64 -4.92 -47.58
C SER A 9 42.92 -6.16 -48.10
N LEU A 10 43.06 -7.29 -47.39
CA LEU A 10 42.27 -8.50 -47.60
C LEU A 10 40.98 -8.45 -46.77
N LEU A 11 39.84 -8.52 -47.46
CA LEU A 11 38.53 -8.80 -46.88
C LEU A 11 38.37 -10.32 -46.69
N PHE A 12 38.13 -10.76 -45.46
CA PHE A 12 37.72 -12.13 -45.16
C PHE A 12 36.22 -12.16 -44.85
N VAL A 13 35.45 -12.82 -45.71
CA VAL A 13 34.06 -13.20 -45.45
C VAL A 13 34.10 -14.62 -44.88
N ILE A 14 33.67 -14.79 -43.62
CA ILE A 14 33.50 -16.11 -43.01
C ILE A 14 32.01 -16.43 -43.03
N SER A 15 31.62 -17.28 -43.98
CA SER A 15 30.35 -18.01 -43.99
C SER A 15 30.50 -19.24 -43.10
N ILE A 16 29.69 -19.34 -42.04
CA ILE A 16 29.60 -20.53 -41.18
C ILE A 16 28.42 -21.37 -41.70
N PRO A 17 28.60 -22.67 -41.99
CA PRO A 17 27.50 -23.52 -42.41
C PRO A 17 26.62 -23.87 -41.20
N PHE A 18 25.31 -23.89 -41.43
CA PHE A 18 24.36 -24.62 -40.60
C PHE A 18 24.74 -26.11 -40.65
N ASP A 19 24.83 -26.76 -39.48
CA ASP A 19 24.18 -28.05 -39.32
C ASP A 19 23.96 -28.48 -37.86
N GLN A 20 22.86 -29.22 -37.73
CA GLN A 20 22.49 -30.19 -36.69
C GLN A 20 21.88 -29.71 -35.36
N ILE A 21 20.55 -29.82 -35.32
CA ILE A 21 19.70 -29.94 -34.14
C ILE A 21 20.13 -31.18 -33.35
N ILE A 22 20.63 -30.98 -32.13
CA ILE A 22 20.69 -32.00 -31.09
C ILE A 22 19.61 -31.64 -30.07
N GLY A 23 18.50 -32.38 -30.10
CA GLY A 23 17.52 -32.34 -29.02
C GLY A 23 18.17 -32.85 -27.73
N SER A 24 18.26 -32.00 -26.72
CA SER A 24 18.67 -32.36 -25.37
C SER A 24 17.49 -32.10 -24.44
N ASP A 25 16.71 -33.14 -24.18
CA ASP A 25 15.69 -33.21 -23.13
C ASP A 25 16.40 -33.24 -21.75
N ASN A 26 16.88 -32.08 -21.30
CA ASN A 26 17.49 -31.92 -19.98
C ASN A 26 16.68 -30.89 -19.16
N THR A 27 15.43 -31.22 -18.85
CA THR A 27 14.78 -30.72 -17.64
C THR A 27 15.40 -31.42 -16.44
N GLN A 28 16.55 -30.92 -15.98
CA GLN A 28 16.99 -31.26 -14.63
C GLN A 28 16.10 -30.53 -13.63
N SER A 29 15.50 -31.28 -12.71
CA SER A 29 14.87 -30.71 -11.53
C SER A 29 15.93 -29.97 -10.73
N VAL A 30 15.77 -28.66 -10.57
CA VAL A 30 16.57 -27.88 -9.63
C VAL A 30 16.24 -28.41 -8.23
N GLU A 31 17.16 -29.13 -7.60
CA GLU A 31 17.04 -29.43 -6.18
C GLU A 31 17.01 -28.10 -5.41
N GLN A 32 15.91 -27.87 -4.73
CA GLN A 32 15.71 -26.71 -3.88
C GLN A 32 16.74 -26.78 -2.74
N LEU A 33 17.65 -25.80 -2.68
CA LEU A 33 18.51 -25.63 -1.50
C LEU A 33 17.62 -25.56 -0.26
N SER A 34 17.82 -26.50 0.68
CA SER A 34 17.21 -26.44 1.99
C SER A 34 17.74 -25.20 2.71
N ASN A 35 16.92 -24.16 2.81
CA ASN A 35 17.19 -23.04 3.71
C ASN A 35 16.96 -23.50 5.14
N ASP A 36 17.94 -24.19 5.73
CA ASP A 36 18.03 -24.35 7.17
C ASP A 36 18.26 -22.95 7.76
N THR A 37 17.17 -22.28 8.12
CA THR A 37 17.20 -21.04 8.87
C THR A 37 16.92 -21.41 10.31
N ALA A 38 17.92 -21.23 11.17
CA ALA A 38 17.78 -21.36 12.61
C ALA A 38 16.77 -20.30 13.11
N THR A 39 15.51 -20.69 13.26
CA THR A 39 14.53 -19.95 14.06
C THR A 39 13.92 -20.92 15.05
N ASP A 40 14.41 -20.80 16.28
CA ASP A 40 13.76 -21.22 17.50
C ASP A 40 12.27 -20.81 17.48
N GLY A 41 11.38 -21.79 17.65
CA GLY A 41 9.99 -21.66 18.13
C GLY A 41 8.94 -20.90 17.31
N THR A 42 9.28 -20.07 16.32
CA THR A 42 8.29 -19.27 15.58
C THR A 42 7.97 -19.89 14.22
N VAL A 43 6.75 -20.43 14.09
CA VAL A 43 6.24 -20.90 12.81
C VAL A 43 5.98 -19.68 11.93
N ILE A 44 6.96 -19.29 11.12
CA ILE A 44 6.73 -18.32 10.05
C ILE A 44 5.95 -19.08 8.97
N ASN A 45 4.62 -18.93 8.96
CA ASN A 45 3.75 -19.43 7.89
C ASN A 45 4.06 -18.66 6.59
N LYS A 46 5.17 -18.98 5.94
CA LYS A 46 5.46 -18.50 4.59
C LYS A 46 4.53 -19.24 3.64
N ARG A 47 3.42 -18.62 3.24
CA ARG A 47 2.63 -19.14 2.12
C ARG A 47 3.49 -19.08 0.85
N SER A 48 3.39 -20.13 0.05
CA SER A 48 3.89 -20.12 -1.32
C SER A 48 3.37 -18.87 -2.03
N VAL A 49 4.23 -18.24 -2.84
CA VAL A 49 3.76 -17.31 -3.87
C VAL A 49 2.61 -18.00 -4.59
N HIS A 50 1.44 -17.36 -4.67
CA HIS A 50 0.31 -17.88 -5.42
C HIS A 50 0.76 -17.98 -6.89
N ARG A 51 1.18 -19.19 -7.28
CA ARG A 51 1.52 -19.53 -8.65
C ARG A 51 0.34 -20.31 -9.18
N THR A 52 -0.44 -19.69 -10.06
CA THR A 52 -1.42 -20.40 -10.90
C THR A 52 -0.66 -21.22 -11.95
N GLY A 53 0.07 -22.24 -11.49
CA GLY A 53 0.68 -23.26 -12.35
C GLY A 53 -0.31 -24.33 -12.81
N SER A 54 -1.53 -24.29 -12.27
CA SER A 54 -2.68 -25.05 -12.73
C SER A 54 -3.57 -24.13 -13.57
N ARG A 55 -4.11 -24.62 -14.69
CA ARG A 55 -5.27 -24.01 -15.35
C ARG A 55 -6.52 -24.22 -14.50
N ASP A 56 -6.49 -23.80 -13.24
CA ASP A 56 -7.70 -23.70 -12.43
C ASP A 56 -8.54 -22.59 -13.09
N THR A 57 -9.60 -23.00 -13.77
CA THR A 57 -10.41 -22.15 -14.67
C THR A 57 -11.43 -21.29 -13.93
N GLU A 58 -11.54 -21.43 -12.61
CA GLU A 58 -12.45 -20.68 -11.78
C GLU A 58 -11.73 -19.45 -11.26
N TRP A 59 -11.92 -18.35 -11.97
CA TRP A 59 -11.55 -17.02 -11.52
C TRP A 59 -12.83 -16.32 -11.06
N TYR A 60 -12.77 -15.64 -9.92
CA TYR A 60 -13.80 -14.72 -9.51
C TYR A 60 -13.24 -13.30 -9.51
N SER A 61 -14.11 -12.32 -9.70
CA SER A 61 -13.78 -10.92 -9.53
C SER A 61 -14.98 -10.20 -8.98
N THR A 62 -14.76 -9.38 -7.96
CA THR A 62 -15.80 -8.54 -7.37
C THR A 62 -15.46 -7.08 -7.61
N LEU A 63 -16.42 -6.32 -8.16
CA LEU A 63 -16.27 -4.88 -8.27
C LEU A 63 -16.58 -4.26 -6.91
N VAL A 64 -15.55 -3.77 -6.23
CA VAL A 64 -15.69 -3.06 -4.95
C VAL A 64 -16.17 -1.62 -5.19
N ASP A 65 -15.45 -0.87 -6.01
CA ASP A 65 -15.85 0.46 -6.47
C ASP A 65 -15.13 0.80 -7.78
N SER A 66 -15.63 1.83 -8.45
CA SER A 66 -14.90 2.58 -9.46
C SER A 66 -14.04 3.67 -8.81
N SER A 67 -13.13 4.31 -9.55
CA SER A 67 -12.39 5.46 -9.03
C SER A 67 -12.20 6.50 -10.12
N LYS A 68 -12.34 7.78 -9.75
CA LYS A 68 -12.07 8.89 -10.67
C LYS A 68 -10.58 8.98 -10.96
N ASN A 69 -9.77 8.56 -9.99
CA ASN A 69 -8.33 8.46 -10.09
C ASN A 69 -7.79 7.50 -9.02
N GLY A 70 -7.29 6.34 -9.45
CA GLY A 70 -6.63 5.35 -8.57
C GLY A 70 -5.24 5.76 -8.06
N TYR A 71 -4.87 7.04 -8.19
CA TYR A 71 -3.56 7.58 -7.79
C TYR A 71 -3.16 7.12 -6.39
N GLY A 72 -1.97 6.55 -6.31
CA GLY A 72 -1.35 6.19 -5.05
C GLY A 72 -1.84 4.89 -4.43
N ALA A 73 -2.87 4.21 -4.93
CA ALA A 73 -3.27 2.93 -4.35
C ALA A 73 -2.24 1.82 -4.64
N TYR A 74 -1.74 1.73 -5.87
CA TYR A 74 -0.86 0.64 -6.31
C TYR A 74 0.56 1.16 -6.64
N LEU A 75 1.22 1.74 -5.64
CA LEU A 75 2.65 2.10 -5.68
C LEU A 75 3.45 1.17 -4.76
N GLU A 76 4.77 1.26 -4.80
CA GLU A 76 5.67 0.40 -4.01
C GLU A 76 5.60 0.61 -2.49
N THR A 77 4.95 1.67 -2.02
CA THR A 77 4.96 2.09 -0.61
C THR A 77 3.63 1.83 0.12
N PRO A 78 2.46 2.29 -0.37
CA PRO A 78 1.19 2.04 0.31
C PRO A 78 0.77 0.58 0.16
N ASN A 79 -0.01 0.10 1.13
CA ASN A 79 -0.54 -1.26 1.12
C ASN A 79 -2.07 -1.22 1.12
N PRO A 80 -2.74 -1.06 -0.04
CA PRO A 80 -4.18 -0.84 -0.11
C PRO A 80 -5.01 -2.10 0.21
N LEU A 81 -4.38 -3.27 0.33
CA LEU A 81 -5.04 -4.55 0.63
C LEU A 81 -4.34 -5.21 1.81
N ALA A 82 -5.06 -5.37 2.91
CA ALA A 82 -4.61 -6.09 4.09
C ALA A 82 -5.41 -7.37 4.26
N TYR A 83 -4.81 -8.34 4.94
CA TYR A 83 -5.49 -9.55 5.35
C TYR A 83 -5.05 -9.93 6.75
N SER A 84 -5.95 -10.55 7.49
CA SER A 84 -5.63 -11.24 8.72
C SER A 84 -5.97 -12.71 8.54
N ILE A 85 -5.07 -13.58 9.02
CA ILE A 85 -5.34 -15.01 9.05
C ILE A 85 -6.62 -15.23 9.88
N ASP A 86 -7.51 -16.06 9.37
CA ASP A 86 -8.79 -16.45 9.98
C ASP A 86 -9.89 -15.35 10.09
N ASN A 87 -9.58 -14.11 9.76
CA ASN A 87 -10.51 -12.97 9.88
C ASN A 87 -10.98 -12.43 8.53
N GLY A 88 -10.12 -12.45 7.50
CA GLY A 88 -10.47 -12.00 6.16
C GLY A 88 -9.60 -10.86 5.63
N TRP A 89 -10.20 -10.05 4.77
CA TRP A 89 -9.57 -9.05 3.92
C TRP A 89 -10.15 -7.65 4.13
N VAL A 90 -9.28 -6.65 3.97
CA VAL A 90 -9.64 -5.23 3.98
C VAL A 90 -8.99 -4.55 2.79
N ALA A 91 -9.78 -3.85 1.99
CA ALA A 91 -9.31 -3.02 0.90
C ALA A 91 -9.64 -1.56 1.17
N VAL A 92 -8.68 -0.67 0.97
CA VAL A 92 -8.86 0.78 1.12
C VAL A 92 -8.49 1.46 -0.18
N TYR A 93 -9.35 2.35 -0.65
CA TYR A 93 -9.26 2.90 -1.99
C TYR A 93 -9.78 4.33 -2.04
N ARG A 94 -9.43 5.02 -3.14
CA ARG A 94 -10.02 6.33 -3.46
C ARG A 94 -11.35 6.11 -4.15
N GLN A 95 -12.43 6.45 -3.47
CA GLN A 95 -13.80 6.22 -3.89
C GLN A 95 -14.17 7.03 -5.15
N TRP A 96 -15.07 6.48 -5.95
CA TRP A 96 -15.79 7.23 -6.97
C TRP A 96 -16.83 8.19 -6.37
N GLY A 97 -16.59 9.48 -6.50
CA GLY A 97 -17.52 10.53 -6.07
C GLY A 97 -18.43 11.09 -7.16
N GLY A 98 -18.29 10.64 -8.42
CA GLY A 98 -18.92 11.27 -9.59
C GLY A 98 -17.98 12.23 -10.34
N PHE A 99 -18.43 12.73 -11.50
CA PHE A 99 -17.60 13.56 -12.38
C PHE A 99 -17.22 14.92 -11.79
N ASP A 100 -18.07 15.51 -10.96
CA ASP A 100 -17.84 16.82 -10.37
C ASP A 100 -17.20 16.75 -8.98
N ALA A 101 -17.05 15.54 -8.42
CA ALA A 101 -16.44 15.34 -7.11
C ALA A 101 -14.90 15.35 -7.17
N THR A 102 -14.30 15.64 -6.01
CA THR A 102 -12.88 15.35 -5.75
C THR A 102 -12.60 13.85 -5.90
N ALA A 103 -11.37 13.51 -6.28
CA ALA A 103 -10.89 12.13 -6.24
C ALA A 103 -10.43 11.70 -4.82
N GLY A 104 -10.54 12.59 -3.82
CA GLY A 104 -9.96 12.41 -2.49
C GLY A 104 -10.83 11.68 -1.46
N TYR A 105 -12.05 11.27 -1.80
CA TYR A 105 -12.86 10.46 -0.88
C TYR A 105 -12.21 9.09 -0.68
N ILE A 106 -12.18 8.61 0.57
CA ILE A 106 -11.68 7.29 0.92
C ILE A 106 -12.85 6.34 1.15
N GLY A 107 -12.78 5.18 0.51
CA GLY A 107 -13.68 4.06 0.74
C GLY A 107 -12.91 2.89 1.37
N VAL A 108 -13.64 2.08 2.13
CA VAL A 108 -13.15 0.86 2.77
C VAL A 108 -14.04 -0.28 2.33
N ALA A 109 -13.47 -1.44 2.07
CA ALA A 109 -14.21 -2.66 1.82
C ALA A 109 -13.68 -3.79 2.67
N GLN A 110 -14.59 -4.58 3.23
CA GLN A 110 -14.29 -5.69 4.13
C GLN A 110 -14.85 -6.99 3.53
N SER A 111 -14.16 -8.09 3.72
CA SER A 111 -14.57 -9.41 3.21
C SER A 111 -14.05 -10.50 4.10
N GLU A 112 -14.88 -11.47 4.50
CA GLU A 112 -14.43 -12.60 5.32
C GLU A 112 -13.68 -13.66 4.49
N ASP A 113 -14.01 -13.78 3.20
CA ASP A 113 -13.53 -14.85 2.32
C ASP A 113 -12.75 -14.36 1.07
N GLY A 114 -12.84 -13.06 0.79
CA GLY A 114 -12.28 -12.42 -0.40
C GLY A 114 -13.24 -12.38 -1.59
N GLU A 115 -14.41 -13.00 -1.52
CA GLU A 115 -15.39 -13.12 -2.59
C GLU A 115 -16.48 -12.06 -2.50
N GLU A 116 -17.17 -11.99 -1.36
CA GLU A 116 -18.20 -10.98 -1.07
C GLU A 116 -17.59 -9.80 -0.30
N TRP A 117 -17.88 -8.58 -0.73
CA TRP A 117 -17.27 -7.36 -0.17
C TRP A 117 -18.33 -6.37 0.28
N TYR A 118 -18.21 -5.92 1.52
CA TYR A 118 -19.08 -4.91 2.13
C TYR A 118 -18.34 -3.59 2.20
N VAL A 119 -18.97 -2.53 1.69
CA VAL A 119 -18.30 -1.26 1.43
C VAL A 119 -18.80 -0.15 2.34
N GLU A 120 -17.86 0.58 2.92
CA GLU A 120 -18.09 1.85 3.58
C GLU A 120 -17.49 2.98 2.78
N GLN A 121 -18.27 4.04 2.64
CA GLN A 121 -18.01 5.11 1.70
C GLN A 121 -17.76 6.42 2.43
N ARG A 122 -16.86 7.24 1.90
CA ARG A 122 -16.55 8.60 2.38
C ARG A 122 -16.15 8.66 3.85
N VAL A 123 -15.24 7.78 4.28
CA VAL A 123 -14.81 7.71 5.69
C VAL A 123 -13.94 8.91 6.15
N ASN A 124 -13.69 9.89 5.28
CA ASN A 124 -12.82 11.04 5.51
C ASN A 124 -13.50 12.40 5.33
N THR A 125 -14.81 12.51 5.56
CA THR A 125 -15.58 13.76 5.42
C THR A 125 -15.41 14.75 6.57
N ALA A 126 -14.85 14.30 7.69
CA ALA A 126 -14.58 15.10 8.88
C ALA A 126 -13.11 14.95 9.30
N TYR A 127 -12.50 16.04 9.77
CA TYR A 127 -11.15 16.00 10.32
C TYR A 127 -11.19 15.83 11.85
N PRO A 128 -10.09 15.36 12.48
CA PRO A 128 -10.03 15.18 13.93
C PRO A 128 -10.36 16.45 14.74
N GLU A 129 -10.20 17.63 14.14
CA GLU A 129 -10.51 18.93 14.75
C GLU A 129 -12.01 19.28 14.73
N GLY A 130 -12.87 18.45 14.13
CA GLY A 130 -14.30 18.69 14.01
C GLY A 130 -14.71 19.60 12.85
N VAL A 131 -13.78 19.92 11.94
CA VAL A 131 -14.10 20.58 10.67
C VAL A 131 -14.58 19.52 9.68
N GLU A 132 -15.67 19.79 8.98
CA GLU A 132 -16.31 18.86 8.04
C GLU A 132 -16.43 19.48 6.65
N GLU A 133 -16.64 18.66 5.63
CA GLU A 133 -16.98 19.17 4.30
C GLU A 133 -18.31 19.96 4.34
N PRO A 134 -18.46 21.06 3.57
CA PRO A 134 -17.59 21.56 2.51
C PRO A 134 -16.54 22.60 2.98
N ASP A 135 -16.22 22.65 4.27
CA ASP A 135 -15.32 23.65 4.85
C ASP A 135 -13.95 23.05 5.25
N LEU A 136 -13.62 21.87 4.72
CA LEU A 136 -12.33 21.24 5.03
C LEU A 136 -11.17 22.15 4.61
N PRO A 137 -10.05 22.13 5.35
CA PRO A 137 -8.88 22.98 5.10
C PRO A 137 -8.05 22.56 3.87
N THR A 138 -8.71 22.17 2.79
CA THR A 138 -8.17 21.83 1.48
C THR A 138 -8.48 22.94 0.48
N ALA A 139 -7.92 22.85 -0.74
CA ALA A 139 -8.17 23.84 -1.78
C ALA A 139 -9.64 23.87 -2.27
N THR A 140 -10.42 22.82 -2.01
CA THR A 140 -11.79 22.65 -2.52
C THR A 140 -12.84 22.57 -1.42
N GLY A 141 -12.46 22.60 -0.15
CA GLY A 141 -13.39 22.40 0.96
C GLY A 141 -13.85 20.94 1.17
N THR A 142 -13.42 20.04 0.28
CA THR A 142 -13.77 18.62 0.28
C THR A 142 -12.52 17.76 0.51
N PRO A 143 -12.66 16.46 0.80
CA PRO A 143 -11.50 15.61 1.08
C PRO A 143 -10.52 15.49 -0.09
N GLN A 144 -9.24 15.36 0.23
CA GLN A 144 -8.11 15.28 -0.70
C GLN A 144 -7.18 14.10 -0.37
N GLY A 145 -7.74 13.01 0.15
CA GLY A 145 -7.02 11.79 0.52
C GLY A 145 -6.25 11.14 -0.62
N ARG A 146 -5.08 10.59 -0.31
CA ARG A 146 -4.08 9.98 -1.21
C ARG A 146 -3.41 8.79 -0.51
N TYR A 147 -2.77 7.93 -1.32
CA TYR A 147 -1.96 6.80 -0.86
C TYR A 147 -2.67 5.91 0.19
N PRO A 148 -3.87 5.40 -0.14
CA PRO A 148 -4.64 4.59 0.79
C PRO A 148 -3.88 3.33 1.19
N SER A 149 -3.90 3.00 2.47
CA SER A 149 -3.44 1.73 3.01
C SER A 149 -4.50 1.11 3.90
N ALA A 150 -4.61 -0.20 3.82
CA ALA A 150 -5.43 -1.02 4.69
C ALA A 150 -4.56 -1.64 5.78
N ALA A 151 -5.17 -1.89 6.93
CA ALA A 151 -4.58 -2.73 7.96
C ALA A 151 -5.71 -3.49 8.69
N VAL A 152 -5.41 -4.71 9.10
CA VAL A 152 -6.24 -5.51 10.00
C VAL A 152 -5.32 -6.30 10.95
N SER A 153 -5.73 -6.39 12.21
CA SER A 153 -5.07 -7.16 13.26
C SER A 153 -5.74 -8.52 13.43
N SER A 154 -4.98 -9.53 13.81
CA SER A 154 -5.54 -10.85 14.15
C SER A 154 -6.32 -10.84 15.46
N GLU A 155 -5.90 -10.01 16.42
CA GLU A 155 -6.51 -9.93 17.76
C GLU A 155 -7.68 -8.94 17.79
N GLN A 156 -7.49 -7.72 17.28
CA GLN A 156 -8.53 -6.68 17.26
C GLN A 156 -9.60 -6.96 16.22
N ASN A 157 -9.23 -7.65 15.12
CA ASN A 157 -10.12 -8.02 14.02
C ASN A 157 -10.98 -6.86 13.48
N SER A 158 -10.44 -5.64 13.45
CA SER A 158 -11.17 -4.45 12.98
C SER A 158 -10.51 -3.89 11.72
N ALA A 159 -11.31 -3.57 10.70
CA ALA A 159 -10.79 -2.90 9.51
C ALA A 159 -10.25 -1.53 9.87
N THR A 160 -9.04 -1.24 9.44
CA THR A 160 -8.40 0.06 9.64
C THR A 160 -8.02 0.64 8.29
N ALA A 161 -8.46 1.86 8.04
CA ALA A 161 -8.13 2.61 6.83
C ALA A 161 -7.21 3.76 7.15
N ILE A 162 -6.11 3.85 6.41
CA ILE A 162 -5.07 4.86 6.56
C ILE A 162 -4.90 5.59 5.23
N TRP A 163 -4.71 6.91 5.27
CA TRP A 163 -4.41 7.70 4.08
C TRP A 163 -3.59 8.94 4.41
N ASN A 164 -3.04 9.57 3.38
CA ASN A 164 -2.42 10.88 3.44
C ASN A 164 -3.37 11.93 2.89
N GLU A 165 -3.81 12.81 3.78
CA GLU A 165 -4.64 13.94 3.42
C GLU A 165 -3.76 15.09 2.90
N TYR A 166 -4.15 15.68 1.76
CA TYR A 166 -3.50 16.86 1.22
C TYR A 166 -4.19 18.14 1.72
N THR A 167 -3.65 18.69 2.81
CA THR A 167 -4.24 19.81 3.54
C THR A 167 -3.25 20.97 3.70
N ASN A 168 -3.72 22.13 4.17
CA ASN A 168 -2.87 23.29 4.39
C ASN A 168 -2.00 23.18 5.66
N GLY A 169 -0.95 23.99 5.73
CA GLY A 169 -0.01 24.01 6.86
C GLY A 169 -0.65 24.35 8.21
N SER A 170 -1.68 25.20 8.21
CA SER A 170 -2.44 25.56 9.41
C SER A 170 -3.30 24.43 9.97
N ASN A 171 -3.41 23.31 9.24
CA ASN A 171 -4.15 22.13 9.63
C ASN A 171 -3.29 20.87 9.52
N GLY A 172 -2.00 20.99 9.83
CA GLY A 172 -1.12 19.85 10.01
C GLY A 172 -0.47 19.30 8.74
N GLY A 173 -0.77 19.87 7.59
CA GLY A 173 -0.19 19.45 6.31
C GLY A 173 1.28 19.83 6.14
N GLY A 174 1.79 20.84 6.85
CA GLY A 174 3.12 21.42 6.59
C GLY A 174 3.15 22.31 5.35
N THR A 175 4.33 22.48 4.74
CA THR A 175 4.53 23.34 3.56
C THR A 175 4.01 22.69 2.28
N TYR A 176 4.12 21.37 2.22
CA TYR A 176 3.79 20.52 1.09
C TYR A 176 2.48 19.76 1.31
N GLY A 177 1.93 19.72 2.52
CA GLY A 177 0.53 19.39 2.76
C GLY A 177 0.26 17.94 3.15
N GLY A 178 1.28 17.13 3.42
CA GLY A 178 1.13 15.71 3.79
C GLY A 178 0.75 15.52 5.26
N ARG A 179 -0.49 15.06 5.51
CA ARG A 179 -0.99 14.73 6.85
C ARG A 179 -1.59 13.31 6.89
N PRO A 180 -0.97 12.36 7.59
CA PRO A 180 -1.47 10.99 7.65
C PRO A 180 -2.58 10.87 8.69
N MET A 181 -3.66 10.22 8.29
CA MET A 181 -4.86 10.02 9.10
C MET A 181 -5.31 8.58 9.04
N PHE A 182 -6.12 8.17 10.00
CA PHE A 182 -6.75 6.86 9.98
C PHE A 182 -8.15 6.85 10.61
N VAL A 183 -8.92 5.83 10.26
CA VAL A 183 -10.14 5.40 10.93
C VAL A 183 -10.07 3.90 11.14
N PHE A 184 -10.82 3.39 12.11
CA PHE A 184 -11.01 1.96 12.32
C PHE A 184 -12.48 1.65 12.54
N ASP A 185 -12.87 0.43 12.23
CA ASP A 185 -14.21 -0.07 12.50
C ASP A 185 -14.34 -0.48 13.98
N PHE A 186 -15.46 -0.17 14.62
CA PHE A 186 -15.76 -0.70 15.96
C PHE A 186 -16.24 -2.13 15.94
N PHE A 187 -16.70 -2.61 14.78
CA PHE A 187 -17.12 -3.99 14.60
C PHE A 187 -15.98 -4.84 14.05
N ALA A 188 -16.08 -6.14 14.32
CA ALA A 188 -15.20 -7.12 13.72
C ALA A 188 -15.40 -7.16 12.21
N LEU A 189 -14.38 -7.60 11.45
CA LEU A 189 -14.53 -7.82 10.01
C LEU A 189 -15.78 -8.64 9.71
N GLY A 190 -16.56 -8.16 8.74
CA GLY A 190 -17.80 -8.80 8.31
C GLY A 190 -18.72 -7.84 7.57
N GLU A 191 -20.02 -8.18 7.58
CA GLU A 191 -21.05 -7.43 6.83
C GLU A 191 -21.42 -6.08 7.46
N GLN A 192 -21.22 -5.95 8.77
CA GLN A 192 -21.58 -4.77 9.54
C GLN A 192 -20.36 -3.88 9.77
N SER A 193 -20.63 -2.58 9.79
CA SER A 193 -19.60 -1.55 9.92
C SER A 193 -20.07 -0.41 10.80
N ASN A 194 -19.15 0.15 11.57
CA ASN A 194 -19.33 1.39 12.32
C ASN A 194 -17.97 2.05 12.51
N PHE A 195 -17.54 2.84 11.54
CA PHE A 195 -16.24 3.48 11.58
C PHE A 195 -16.18 4.59 12.65
N SER A 196 -15.01 4.69 13.26
CA SER A 196 -14.66 5.76 14.18
C SER A 196 -14.67 7.13 13.51
N SER A 197 -14.60 8.19 14.31
CA SER A 197 -14.14 9.49 13.82
C SER A 197 -12.71 9.38 13.28
N VAL A 198 -12.30 10.33 12.44
CA VAL A 198 -10.92 10.39 11.92
C VAL A 198 -9.94 10.75 13.04
N TYR A 199 -8.79 10.07 13.04
CA TYR A 199 -7.67 10.34 13.94
C TYR A 199 -6.40 10.73 13.16
N ASN A 200 -5.54 11.53 13.80
CA ASN A 200 -4.20 11.77 13.31
C ASN A 200 -3.32 10.54 13.56
N LEU A 201 -2.54 10.12 12.56
CA LEU A 201 -1.59 9.03 12.74
C LEU A 201 -0.31 9.50 13.44
N ASN A 202 0.12 10.74 13.20
CA ASN A 202 1.26 11.35 13.88
C ASN A 202 0.82 12.09 15.15
N ASN A 203 1.57 11.86 16.24
CA ASN A 203 1.20 12.35 17.57
C ASN A 203 1.54 13.83 17.82
N GLY A 204 2.27 14.50 16.92
CA GLY A 204 2.67 15.91 17.06
C GLY A 204 1.62 16.93 16.61
N CYS A 205 0.35 16.56 16.46
CA CYS A 205 -0.72 17.46 16.02
C CYS A 205 -1.36 18.31 17.14
N ALA A 206 -0.75 18.38 18.33
CA ALA A 206 -1.20 19.28 19.39
C ALA A 206 -1.05 20.78 19.02
N THR A 207 -0.09 21.07 18.14
CA THR A 207 0.11 22.37 17.49
C THR A 207 0.23 22.16 15.98
N PHE A 208 -0.09 23.19 15.18
CA PHE A 208 0.07 23.12 13.73
C PHE A 208 1.29 23.92 13.22
N PRO A 209 1.99 23.41 12.18
CA PRO A 209 1.79 22.11 11.54
C PRO A 209 2.16 20.95 12.49
N CYS A 210 1.63 19.75 12.23
CA CYS A 210 1.93 18.59 13.06
C CYS A 210 3.43 18.26 13.01
N ASP A 211 3.97 17.64 14.05
CA ASP A 211 5.37 17.18 14.09
C ASP A 211 5.47 15.64 14.05
N PRO A 212 6.19 15.02 13.10
CA PRO A 212 6.78 15.64 11.90
C PRO A 212 5.70 16.07 10.87
N PRO A 213 5.91 17.19 10.15
CA PRO A 213 5.01 17.63 9.08
C PRO A 213 5.36 17.00 7.74
N ASP A 214 4.52 17.26 6.73
CA ASP A 214 4.79 16.93 5.32
C ASP A 214 5.06 15.44 5.06
N LEU A 215 4.34 14.56 5.76
CA LEU A 215 4.44 13.12 5.58
C LEU A 215 3.64 12.72 4.34
N TRP A 216 4.34 12.34 3.28
CA TRP A 216 3.74 12.25 1.94
C TRP A 216 3.28 10.86 1.53
N ASN A 217 4.09 9.86 1.82
CA ASN A 217 3.81 8.48 1.45
C ASN A 217 4.41 7.58 2.54
N GLY A 218 3.62 6.63 3.01
CA GLY A 218 4.01 5.75 4.09
C GLY A 218 3.65 4.30 3.81
N ASN A 219 4.51 3.41 4.30
CA ASN A 219 4.21 2.00 4.40
C ASN A 219 3.74 1.71 5.82
N ILE A 220 2.56 1.14 5.95
CA ILE A 220 1.90 0.93 7.24
C ILE A 220 1.71 -0.56 7.46
N GLN A 221 1.96 -1.00 8.69
CA GLN A 221 1.71 -2.34 9.19
C GLN A 221 1.02 -2.24 10.53
N MET A 222 0.12 -3.17 10.81
CA MET A 222 -0.48 -3.33 12.13
C MET A 222 0.20 -4.50 12.83
N VAL A 223 0.50 -4.31 14.10
CA VAL A 223 1.22 -5.28 14.92
C VAL A 223 0.46 -5.50 16.22
N ASP A 224 0.20 -6.77 16.51
CA ASP A 224 -0.39 -7.23 17.76
C ASP A 224 0.71 -7.32 18.82
N GLY A 225 0.61 -6.50 19.85
CA GLY A 225 1.55 -6.47 20.96
C GLY A 225 1.36 -7.66 21.91
N ASP A 226 2.45 -8.08 22.53
CA ASP A 226 2.45 -9.07 23.62
C ASP A 226 1.78 -8.55 24.91
N ASP A 227 1.59 -7.23 25.00
CA ASP A 227 0.85 -6.55 26.06
C ASP A 227 -0.67 -6.49 25.81
N GLY A 228 -1.17 -7.22 24.80
CA GLY A 228 -2.59 -7.27 24.45
C GLY A 228 -3.10 -5.99 23.79
N THR A 229 -2.21 -5.19 23.20
CA THR A 229 -2.60 -3.97 22.50
C THR A 229 -2.08 -3.94 21.07
N THR A 230 -2.96 -3.51 20.18
CA THR A 230 -2.70 -3.43 18.74
C THR A 230 -2.27 -2.02 18.35
N ARG A 231 -1.29 -1.94 17.45
CA ARG A 231 -0.65 -0.67 17.08
C ARG A 231 -0.32 -0.62 15.60
N LEU A 232 -0.49 0.56 15.02
CA LEU A 232 0.02 0.86 13.69
C LEU A 232 1.47 1.34 13.80
N PHE A 233 2.32 0.73 12.98
CA PHE A 233 3.67 1.18 12.69
C PHE A 233 3.72 1.64 11.25
N ALA A 234 4.26 2.84 11.04
CA ALA A 234 4.36 3.41 9.71
C ALA A 234 5.75 4.00 9.46
N ALA A 235 6.29 3.71 8.28
CA ALA A 235 7.50 4.35 7.77
C ALA A 235 7.09 5.37 6.71
N TYR A 236 7.33 6.66 6.95
CA TYR A 236 6.95 7.76 6.06
C TYR A 236 8.16 8.48 5.50
N ASN A 237 8.07 8.88 4.23
CA ASN A 237 8.96 9.90 3.68
C ASN A 237 8.35 11.29 3.92
N SER A 238 9.09 12.16 4.61
CA SER A 238 8.74 13.58 4.75
C SER A 238 9.44 14.43 3.70
N TRP A 239 8.79 15.53 3.32
CA TRP A 239 9.40 16.58 2.48
C TRP A 239 9.76 17.83 3.28
N ALA A 240 9.53 17.85 4.59
CA ALA A 240 9.92 18.94 5.47
C ALA A 240 11.41 18.84 5.83
N GLY A 241 12.29 19.27 4.92
CA GLY A 241 13.73 19.43 5.22
C GLY A 241 14.70 18.62 4.36
N GLY A 242 14.21 17.85 3.40
CA GLY A 242 14.96 16.80 2.71
C GLY A 242 14.16 15.52 2.82
N THR A 243 14.48 14.48 2.03
CA THR A 243 13.76 13.21 2.02
C THR A 243 14.01 12.39 3.31
N ASP A 244 13.61 12.94 4.45
CA ASP A 244 13.78 12.33 5.75
C ASP A 244 12.76 11.20 5.93
N ALA A 245 13.23 10.06 6.42
CA ALA A 245 12.39 8.91 6.72
C ALA A 245 12.01 8.94 8.21
N HIS A 246 10.71 8.91 8.50
CA HIS A 246 10.17 8.89 9.86
C HIS A 246 9.52 7.56 10.17
N MET A 247 9.82 7.01 11.34
CA MET A 247 9.07 5.91 11.92
C MET A 247 8.03 6.47 12.88
N ILE A 248 6.77 6.17 12.61
CA ILE A 248 5.60 6.63 13.37
C ILE A 248 4.93 5.42 13.99
N ARG A 249 4.51 5.58 15.23
CA ARG A 249 3.76 4.59 15.97
C ARG A 249 2.49 5.26 16.50
N SER A 250 1.34 4.68 16.22
CA SER A 250 0.08 5.14 16.79
C SER A 250 0.05 4.94 18.31
N LEU A 251 -0.87 5.63 18.98
CA LEU A 251 -1.36 5.16 20.28
C LEU A 251 -2.13 3.84 20.11
N ASN A 252 -2.60 3.26 21.21
CA ASN A 252 -3.42 2.04 21.15
C ASN A 252 -4.67 2.32 20.32
N ILE A 253 -5.01 1.35 19.47
CA ILE A 253 -6.15 1.36 18.55
C ILE A 253 -7.15 0.32 19.02
#